data_AF-A0A957SAH4-F1
#
_entry.id   AF-A0A957SAH4-F1
#
_cell.length_a   1.000
_cell.length_b   1.000
_cell.length_c   1.000
_cell.angle_alpha   90.00
_cell.angle_beta   90.00
_cell.angle_gamma   90.00
#
_symmetry.space_group_name_H-M   'P 1'
#
loop_
_entity.id
_entity.type
_entity.pdbx_description
1 polymer ?
#
loop_
_entity_poly.entity_id
_entity_poly.type
_entity_poly.pdbx_seq_one_letter_code
_entity_poly.pdbx_strand_id
1 'polypeptide(L)'
;MRSSFQLLGLLLAAICLLTGCIRTGQRSGVQLVYIDRFDIKNKAEDLSEPSGLTLTPAGDALWTVSDNAKKIFQVTLQGKLNRAQSFDIADKGLEGITLDPTGAFLLTVKEEDNQLILIDVATHKLVQQKRLAELSGYASVAADFAASDQNKGLEGVAWNS
;
A
#
# COMPACT_ATOMS: atom_id res chain seq x y z
N MET A 1 -41.72 35.74 -60.02
CA MET A 1 -41.92 35.02 -58.74
C MET A 1 -40.64 35.18 -57.94
N ARG A 2 -40.60 36.16 -57.03
CA ARG A 2 -40.60 35.95 -55.56
C ARG A 2 -39.55 34.92 -55.15
N SER A 3 -38.39 35.39 -54.67
CA SER A 3 -38.15 35.71 -53.25
C SER A 3 -37.75 34.46 -52.45
N SER A 4 -37.00 34.66 -51.37
CA SER A 4 -36.63 33.68 -50.35
C SER A 4 -35.65 32.56 -50.74
N PHE A 5 -34.38 32.89 -50.98
CA PHE A 5 -33.29 31.91 -50.75
C PHE A 5 -31.99 32.48 -50.16
N GLN A 6 -31.90 33.80 -49.91
CA GLN A 6 -30.66 34.42 -49.42
C GLN A 6 -30.57 34.61 -47.88
N LEU A 7 -31.56 34.16 -47.10
CA LEU A 7 -31.58 34.43 -45.65
C LEU A 7 -31.46 33.20 -44.73
N LEU A 8 -31.29 31.98 -45.25
CA LEU A 8 -31.30 30.76 -44.40
C LEU A 8 -29.94 30.03 -44.26
N GLY A 9 -28.90 30.42 -45.00
CA GLY A 9 -27.60 29.73 -44.92
C GLY A 9 -26.54 30.43 -44.07
N LEU A 10 -26.65 31.75 -43.87
CA LEU A 10 -25.72 32.49 -43.00
C LEU A 10 -25.86 32.09 -41.52
N LEU A 11 -26.91 31.35 -41.16
CA LEU A 11 -27.12 30.81 -39.82
C LEU A 11 -26.27 29.56 -39.52
N LEU A 12 -25.69 28.89 -40.52
CA LEU A 12 -24.80 27.74 -40.29
C LEU A 12 -23.35 28.15 -39.98
N ALA A 13 -22.92 29.35 -40.39
CA ALA A 13 -21.57 29.84 -40.12
C ALA A 13 -21.38 30.32 -38.67
N ALA A 14 -22.47 30.63 -37.95
CA ALA A 14 -22.41 31.08 -36.56
C ALA A 14 -22.44 29.92 -35.52
N ILE A 15 -22.82 28.71 -35.93
CA ILE A 15 -22.93 27.55 -35.01
C ILE A 15 -21.57 26.87 -34.79
N CYS A 16 -20.61 27.02 -35.71
CA CYS A 16 -19.27 26.45 -35.51
C CYS A 16 -18.41 27.21 -34.48
N LEU A 17 -18.76 28.44 -34.08
CA LEU A 17 -18.02 29.19 -33.06
C LEU A 17 -18.46 28.90 -31.62
N LEU A 18 -19.49 28.07 -31.42
CA LEU A 18 -19.94 27.58 -30.10
C LEU A 18 -19.63 26.11 -29.86
N THR A 19 -18.88 25.45 -30.76
CA THR A 19 -18.18 24.22 -30.39
C THR A 19 -17.01 24.63 -29.51
N GLY A 20 -17.33 24.91 -28.24
CA GLY A 20 -16.34 25.01 -27.19
C GLY A 20 -15.39 23.84 -27.37
N CYS A 21 -14.11 24.14 -27.60
CA CYS A 21 -13.06 23.18 -27.40
C CYS A 21 -13.26 22.69 -25.97
N ILE A 22 -13.95 21.55 -25.82
CA ILE A 22 -13.84 20.72 -24.65
C ILE A 22 -12.37 20.36 -24.65
N ARG A 23 -11.55 21.16 -23.98
CA ARG A 23 -10.26 20.70 -23.49
C ARG A 23 -10.64 19.61 -22.51
N THR A 24 -10.83 18.41 -23.03
CA THR A 24 -10.66 17.20 -22.25
C THR A 24 -9.26 17.38 -21.68
N GLY A 25 -9.19 17.78 -20.40
CA GLY A 25 -7.93 17.84 -19.71
C GLY A 25 -7.37 16.44 -19.82
N GLN A 26 -6.42 16.22 -20.73
CA GLN A 26 -5.64 15.01 -20.74
C GLN A 26 -4.96 15.04 -19.38
N ARG A 27 -5.50 14.26 -18.44
CA ARG A 27 -4.74 13.86 -17.27
C ARG A 27 -3.48 13.25 -17.86
N SER A 28 -2.34 13.91 -17.66
CA SER A 28 -1.04 13.34 -17.97
C SER A 28 -1.07 11.91 -17.42
N GLY A 29 -0.95 10.93 -18.31
CA GLY A 29 -1.17 9.53 -17.93
C GLY A 29 -0.20 9.16 -16.83
N VAL A 30 -0.71 8.61 -15.72
CA VAL A 30 0.15 7.97 -14.73
C VAL A 30 0.84 6.81 -15.46
N GLN A 31 2.17 6.87 -15.54
CA GLN A 31 2.98 5.85 -16.20
C GLN A 31 3.86 5.15 -15.18
N LEU A 32 3.85 3.82 -15.20
CA LEU A 32 4.83 3.02 -14.47
C LEU A 32 6.13 2.99 -15.27
N VAL A 33 7.23 3.34 -14.61
CA VAL A 33 8.58 3.31 -15.17
C VAL A 33 9.45 2.49 -14.23
N TYR A 34 10.18 1.52 -14.78
CA TYR A 34 11.20 0.78 -14.04
C TYR A 34 12.42 1.69 -13.86
N ILE A 35 12.83 1.90 -12.61
CA ILE A 35 13.97 2.77 -12.26
C ILE A 35 15.17 1.93 -11.89
N ASP A 36 15.02 0.98 -10.96
CA ASP A 36 16.11 0.14 -10.46
C ASP A 36 15.59 -1.12 -9.74
N ARG A 37 16.51 -2.03 -9.36
CA ARG A 37 16.25 -3.22 -8.54
C ARG A 37 17.41 -3.48 -7.57
N PHE A 38 17.05 -3.75 -6.33
CA PHE A 38 17.97 -4.23 -5.30
C PHE A 38 17.42 -5.50 -4.66
N ASP A 39 18.24 -6.55 -4.54
CA ASP A 39 17.85 -7.77 -3.84
C ASP A 39 17.97 -7.57 -2.33
N ILE A 40 16.90 -7.87 -1.59
CA ILE A 40 16.86 -7.77 -0.12
C ILE A 40 17.02 -9.12 0.58
N LYS A 41 16.89 -10.22 -0.16
CA LYS A 41 16.95 -11.59 0.38
C LYS A 41 18.31 -11.86 1.01
N ASN A 42 18.30 -12.24 2.29
CA ASN A 42 19.48 -12.63 3.04
C ASN A 42 19.17 -13.84 3.95
N LYS A 43 19.42 -15.04 3.45
CA LYS A 43 19.18 -16.31 4.18
C LYS A 43 20.02 -16.44 5.45
N ALA A 44 21.20 -15.83 5.50
CA ALA A 44 22.08 -15.92 6.67
C ALA A 44 21.55 -15.12 7.87
N GLU A 45 20.58 -14.25 7.64
CA GLU A 45 19.97 -13.36 8.63
C GLU A 45 18.46 -13.64 8.77
N ASP A 46 17.97 -14.75 8.23
CA ASP A 46 16.56 -15.18 8.18
C ASP A 46 15.61 -14.33 7.31
N LEU A 47 16.11 -13.33 6.57
CA LEU A 47 15.33 -12.58 5.58
C LEU A 47 15.22 -13.38 4.27
N SER A 48 14.47 -14.48 4.28
CA SER A 48 14.48 -15.46 3.19
C SER A 48 13.21 -15.48 2.33
N GLU A 49 12.09 -15.04 2.88
CA GLU A 49 10.78 -14.89 2.25
C GLU A 49 10.20 -13.51 2.61
N PRO A 50 10.84 -12.42 2.15
CA PRO A 50 10.42 -11.07 2.51
C PRO A 50 8.99 -10.78 2.06
N SER A 51 8.21 -10.20 2.98
CA SER A 51 6.83 -9.78 2.76
C SER A 51 6.64 -8.36 3.30
N GLY A 52 5.83 -7.57 2.58
CA GLY A 52 5.52 -6.18 2.93
C GLY A 52 6.73 -5.22 2.90
N LEU A 53 6.49 -3.96 2.55
CA LEU A 53 7.48 -2.90 2.64
C LEU A 53 6.82 -1.59 3.07
N THR A 54 7.47 -0.87 3.98
CA THR A 54 7.07 0.49 4.33
C THR A 54 8.30 1.37 4.54
N LEU A 55 8.21 2.64 4.19
CA LEU A 55 9.33 3.59 4.21
C LEU A 55 9.52 4.17 5.62
N THR A 56 10.77 4.42 6.02
CA THR A 56 11.04 5.27 7.19
C THR A 56 10.53 6.70 6.96
N PRO A 57 10.23 7.49 8.00
CA PRO A 57 9.76 8.87 7.82
C PRO A 57 10.81 9.76 7.14
N ALA A 58 12.10 9.44 7.34
CA ALA A 58 13.22 10.11 6.69
C ALA A 58 13.37 9.75 5.21
N GLY A 59 12.70 8.68 4.74
CA GLY A 59 12.74 8.25 3.35
C GLY A 59 14.05 7.57 2.93
N ASP A 60 14.84 7.08 3.89
CA ASP A 60 16.20 6.57 3.67
C ASP A 60 16.34 5.05 3.84
N ALA A 61 15.32 4.40 4.39
CA ALA A 61 15.29 2.96 4.62
C ALA A 61 13.85 2.42 4.54
N LEU A 62 13.74 1.10 4.49
CA LEU A 62 12.50 0.35 4.44
C LEU A 62 12.44 -0.60 5.62
N TRP A 63 11.26 -0.73 6.22
CA TRP A 63 10.91 -1.84 7.10
C TRP A 63 10.25 -2.95 6.28
N THR A 64 10.57 -4.19 6.60
CA THR A 64 10.00 -5.40 5.98
C THR A 64 9.88 -6.52 7.02
N VAL A 65 9.06 -7.51 6.74
CA VAL A 65 9.00 -8.77 7.48
C VAL A 65 9.42 -9.91 6.56
N SER A 66 9.55 -11.12 7.11
CA SER A 66 9.69 -12.33 6.32
C SER A 66 8.71 -13.34 6.87
N ASP A 67 7.85 -13.90 6.03
CA ASP A 67 6.77 -14.83 6.44
C ASP A 67 7.32 -15.91 7.37
N ASN A 68 8.42 -16.53 6.97
CA ASN A 68 9.05 -17.62 7.70
C ASN A 68 10.00 -17.20 8.85
N ALA A 69 10.09 -15.93 9.21
CA ALA A 69 11.00 -15.44 10.23
C ALA A 69 10.26 -14.76 11.40
N LYS A 70 10.85 -14.87 12.58
CA LYS A 70 10.34 -14.22 13.79
C LYS A 70 11.02 -12.87 14.02
N LYS A 71 11.01 -12.00 13.02
CA LYS A 71 11.86 -10.81 13.00
C LYS A 71 11.31 -9.69 12.11
N ILE A 72 11.47 -8.46 12.58
CA ILE A 72 11.30 -7.25 11.79
C ILE A 72 12.67 -6.82 11.26
N PHE A 73 12.74 -6.52 9.96
CA PHE A 73 13.96 -6.13 9.30
C PHE A 73 13.90 -4.68 8.84
N GLN A 74 15.01 -3.97 9.00
CA GLN A 74 15.23 -2.71 8.28
C GLN A 74 16.27 -2.92 7.20
N VAL A 75 16.01 -2.44 5.99
CA VAL A 75 16.95 -2.45 4.86
C VAL A 75 17.11 -1.04 4.30
N THR A 76 18.29 -0.70 3.79
CA THR A 76 18.47 0.56 3.06
C THR A 76 17.73 0.50 1.71
N LEU A 77 17.57 1.65 1.04
CA LEU A 77 16.98 1.69 -0.31
C LEU A 77 17.78 0.91 -1.36
N GLN A 78 19.03 0.56 -1.08
CA GLN A 78 19.88 -0.28 -1.94
C GLN A 78 19.88 -1.76 -1.49
N GLY A 79 18.91 -2.14 -0.65
CA GLY A 79 18.69 -3.52 -0.20
C GLY A 79 19.69 -4.05 0.83
N LYS A 80 20.50 -3.18 1.45
CA LYS A 80 21.44 -3.61 2.49
C LYS A 80 20.73 -3.72 3.84
N LEU A 81 20.87 -4.87 4.51
CA LEU A 81 20.31 -5.09 5.85
C LEU A 81 20.95 -4.18 6.90
N ASN A 82 20.12 -3.47 7.66
CA ASN A 82 20.52 -2.73 8.85
C ASN A 82 20.25 -3.56 10.11
N ARG A 83 21.28 -4.29 10.56
CA ARG A 83 21.20 -5.17 11.73
C ARG A 83 20.93 -4.43 13.03
N ALA A 84 21.40 -3.19 13.17
CA ALA A 84 21.24 -2.43 14.39
C ALA A 84 19.80 -1.95 14.62
N GLN A 85 18.97 -1.93 13.57
CA GLN A 85 17.56 -1.54 13.62
C GLN A 85 16.62 -2.72 13.46
N SER A 86 17.12 -3.89 13.05
CA SER A 86 16.31 -5.11 12.94
C SER A 86 16.19 -5.78 14.32
N PHE A 87 15.05 -6.39 14.60
CA PHE A 87 14.78 -6.97 15.93
C PHE A 87 13.82 -8.16 15.88
N ASP A 88 13.99 -9.08 16.82
CA ASP A 88 13.19 -10.30 16.91
C ASP A 88 11.79 -10.00 17.47
N ILE A 89 10.83 -10.82 17.06
CA ILE A 89 9.48 -10.84 17.62
C ILE A 89 9.05 -12.28 17.96
N ALA A 90 7.84 -12.47 18.49
CA ALA A 90 7.38 -13.80 18.89
C ALA A 90 6.80 -14.63 17.71
N ASP A 91 6.20 -13.95 16.75
CA ASP A 91 5.35 -14.52 15.70
C ASP A 91 6.09 -14.68 14.36
N LYS A 92 5.65 -15.67 13.60
CA LYS A 92 5.93 -15.87 12.16
C LYS A 92 4.60 -15.75 11.39
N GLY A 93 4.60 -15.93 10.08
CA GLY A 93 3.38 -15.77 9.28
C GLY A 93 3.09 -14.31 8.96
N LEU A 94 4.11 -13.45 9.01
CA LEU A 94 3.94 -12.01 8.90
C LEU A 94 3.95 -11.59 7.43
N GLU A 95 2.98 -10.76 7.04
CA GLU A 95 2.81 -10.33 5.66
C GLU A 95 2.95 -8.80 5.53
N GLY A 96 1.83 -8.08 5.49
CA GLY A 96 1.83 -6.63 5.39
C GLY A 96 2.53 -5.99 6.60
N ILE A 97 3.25 -4.89 6.35
CA ILE A 97 3.79 -4.01 7.38
C ILE A 97 3.60 -2.55 6.97
N THR A 98 3.23 -1.71 7.91
CA THR A 98 3.09 -0.27 7.73
C THR A 98 3.65 0.47 8.94
N LEU A 99 4.09 1.71 8.72
CA LEU A 99 4.60 2.59 9.74
C LEU A 99 3.62 3.76 9.91
N ASP A 100 3.36 4.16 11.15
CA ASP A 100 2.58 5.35 11.39
C ASP A 100 3.33 6.62 10.92
N PRO A 101 2.63 7.73 10.60
CA PRO A 101 3.26 8.94 10.09
C PRO A 101 4.32 9.57 11.01
N THR A 102 4.25 9.31 12.31
CA THR A 102 5.25 9.80 13.28
C THR A 102 6.50 8.92 13.35
N GLY A 103 6.42 7.69 12.85
CA GLY A 103 7.49 6.70 12.91
C GLY A 103 7.64 6.01 14.26
N ALA A 104 6.68 6.19 15.17
CA ALA A 104 6.71 5.63 16.52
C ALA A 104 6.25 4.15 16.55
N PHE A 105 5.36 3.75 15.65
CA PHE A 105 4.72 2.46 15.66
C PHE A 105 4.73 1.77 14.30
N LEU A 106 5.19 0.52 14.30
CA LEU A 106 4.97 -0.42 13.21
C LEU A 106 3.71 -1.22 13.47
N LEU A 107 2.92 -1.41 12.43
CA LEU A 107 1.78 -2.33 12.43
C LEU A 107 2.03 -3.39 11.36
N THR A 108 2.07 -4.66 11.75
CA THR A 108 2.15 -5.79 10.82
C THR A 108 0.96 -6.72 11.01
N VAL A 109 0.63 -7.48 9.96
CA VAL A 109 -0.45 -8.45 9.97
C VAL A 109 0.11 -9.87 9.86
N LYS A 110 -0.64 -10.81 10.45
CA LYS A 110 -0.34 -12.24 10.38
C LYS A 110 -1.44 -12.95 9.60
N GLU A 111 -1.03 -13.70 8.57
CA GLU A 111 -1.92 -14.32 7.58
C GLU A 111 -2.86 -15.33 8.24
N GLU A 112 -2.31 -16.44 8.75
CA GLU A 112 -3.08 -17.64 9.16
C GLU A 112 -4.19 -17.38 10.19
N ASP A 113 -4.03 -16.38 11.07
CA ASP A 113 -4.95 -16.12 12.17
C ASP A 113 -5.60 -14.72 12.14
N ASN A 114 -5.41 -13.99 11.04
CA ASN A 114 -5.91 -12.64 10.81
C ASN A 114 -5.62 -11.70 11.99
N GLN A 115 -4.39 -11.70 12.48
CA GLN A 115 -3.97 -10.85 13.59
C GLN A 115 -3.29 -9.57 13.13
N LEU A 116 -3.43 -8.53 13.96
CA LEU A 116 -2.73 -7.27 13.87
C LEU A 116 -1.76 -7.18 15.05
N ILE A 117 -0.52 -6.79 14.78
CA ILE A 117 0.56 -6.68 15.75
C ILE A 117 1.13 -5.27 15.69
N LEU A 118 0.91 -4.49 16.75
CA LEU A 118 1.42 -3.12 16.91
C LEU A 118 2.68 -3.14 17.76
N ILE A 119 3.75 -2.55 17.26
CA ILE A 119 5.10 -2.60 17.83
C ILE A 119 5.62 -1.18 17.99
N ASP A 120 6.19 -0.87 19.15
CA ASP A 120 6.88 0.39 19.42
C ASP A 120 8.30 0.33 18.81
N VAL A 121 8.61 1.27 17.92
CA VAL A 121 9.87 1.30 17.17
C VAL A 121 11.05 1.65 18.06
N ALA A 122 10.88 2.49 19.07
CA ALA A 122 11.99 2.92 19.92
C ALA A 122 12.46 1.83 20.87
N THR A 123 11.53 0.99 21.33
CA THR A 123 11.79 -0.05 22.33
C THR A 123 11.84 -1.46 21.74
N HIS A 124 11.42 -1.63 20.49
CA HIS A 124 11.23 -2.92 19.81
C HIS A 124 10.25 -3.85 20.55
N LYS A 125 9.30 -3.27 21.30
CA LYS A 125 8.36 -4.04 22.12
C LYS A 125 6.98 -4.08 21.50
N LEU A 126 6.34 -5.23 21.68
CA LEU A 126 4.92 -5.40 21.39
C LEU A 126 4.09 -4.44 22.27
N VAL A 127 3.24 -3.65 21.62
CA VAL A 127 2.26 -2.77 22.27
C VAL A 127 0.90 -3.46 22.34
N GLN A 128 0.46 -4.06 21.24
CA GLN A 128 -0.83 -4.72 21.14
C GLN A 128 -0.81 -5.83 20.09
N GLN A 129 -1.53 -6.92 20.37
CA GLN A 129 -1.80 -7.99 19.43
C GLN A 129 -3.28 -8.36 19.53
N LYS A 130 -4.00 -8.30 18.42
CA LYS A 130 -5.44 -8.57 18.37
C LYS A 130 -5.82 -9.29 17.10
N ARG A 131 -6.82 -10.16 17.17
CA ARG A 131 -7.46 -10.69 15.96
C ARG A 131 -8.30 -9.58 15.32
N LEU A 132 -8.37 -9.55 14.00
CA LEU A 132 -9.24 -8.64 13.27
C LEU A 132 -10.70 -8.75 13.74
N ALA A 133 -11.13 -9.98 14.06
CA ALA A 133 -12.47 -10.28 14.57
C ALA A 133 -12.79 -9.65 15.94
N GLU A 134 -11.77 -9.22 16.70
CA GLU A 134 -11.92 -8.58 18.01
C GLU A 134 -12.04 -7.05 17.91
N LEU A 135 -11.83 -6.48 16.71
CA LEU A 135 -11.88 -5.03 16.52
C LEU A 135 -13.33 -4.54 16.40
N SER A 136 -13.59 -3.37 16.99
CA SER A 136 -14.86 -2.66 16.79
C SER A 136 -15.07 -2.37 15.30
N GLY A 137 -16.22 -2.78 14.77
CA GLY A 137 -16.55 -2.61 13.35
C GLY A 137 -16.30 -3.84 12.49
N TYR A 138 -15.65 -4.89 12.99
CA TYR A 138 -15.43 -6.13 12.22
C TYR A 138 -16.72 -6.71 11.62
N ALA A 139 -17.85 -6.59 12.31
CA ALA A 139 -19.14 -7.05 11.82
C ALA A 139 -19.52 -6.52 10.42
N SER A 140 -19.01 -5.35 10.00
CA SER A 140 -19.29 -4.82 8.66
C SER A 140 -18.47 -5.49 7.55
N VAL A 141 -17.40 -6.22 7.87
CA VAL A 141 -16.51 -6.91 6.91
C VAL A 141 -16.43 -8.42 7.15
N ALA A 142 -17.12 -8.95 8.16
CA ALA A 142 -17.01 -10.36 8.54
C ALA A 142 -17.34 -11.35 7.41
N ALA A 143 -18.19 -10.96 6.46
CA ALA A 143 -18.51 -11.79 5.29
C ALA A 143 -17.31 -11.97 4.34
N ASP A 144 -16.40 -11.00 4.28
CA ASP A 144 -15.20 -11.05 3.43
C ASP A 144 -14.14 -12.01 4.00
N PHE A 145 -14.26 -12.34 5.29
CA PHE A 145 -13.38 -13.25 6.04
C PHE A 145 -14.08 -14.57 6.40
N ALA A 146 -15.31 -14.80 5.91
CA ALA A 146 -15.95 -16.09 6.05
C ALA A 146 -15.13 -17.14 5.28
N ALA A 147 -14.87 -18.29 5.91
CA ALA A 147 -14.00 -19.34 5.39
C ALA A 147 -14.26 -19.61 3.89
N SER A 148 -13.26 -19.26 3.08
CA SER A 148 -13.20 -19.59 1.67
C SER A 148 -11.88 -20.27 1.41
N ASP A 149 -11.87 -21.30 0.57
CA ASP A 149 -10.66 -22.06 0.24
C ASP A 149 -9.64 -21.24 -0.59
N GLN A 150 -9.94 -19.96 -0.85
CA GLN A 150 -9.18 -19.07 -1.73
C GLN A 150 -8.41 -17.97 -0.99
N ASN A 151 -8.79 -17.62 0.24
CA ASN A 151 -8.12 -16.56 1.01
C ASN A 151 -7.46 -17.15 2.26
N LYS A 152 -6.13 -17.07 2.32
CA LYS A 152 -5.34 -17.57 3.44
C LYS A 152 -5.32 -16.61 4.64
N GLY A 153 -5.66 -15.34 4.44
CA GLY A 153 -5.78 -14.35 5.51
C GLY A 153 -5.40 -12.94 5.11
N LEU A 154 -4.82 -12.19 6.06
CA LEU A 154 -4.38 -10.81 5.85
C LEU A 154 -3.01 -10.76 5.14
N GLU A 155 -3.00 -10.14 3.97
CA GLU A 155 -1.80 -9.98 3.11
C GLU A 155 -1.16 -8.58 3.23
N GLY A 156 -1.97 -7.57 3.54
CA GLY A 156 -1.57 -6.16 3.43
C GLY A 156 -2.20 -5.30 4.51
N VAL A 157 -1.48 -4.24 4.89
CA VAL A 157 -1.96 -3.23 5.82
C VAL A 157 -1.40 -1.87 5.42
N ALA A 158 -2.21 -0.82 5.58
CA ALA A 158 -1.80 0.55 5.35
C ALA A 158 -2.32 1.43 6.48
N TRP A 159 -1.50 2.39 6.90
CA TRP A 159 -1.91 3.42 7.83
C TRP A 159 -2.70 4.50 7.08
N ASN A 160 -3.91 4.83 7.57
CA ASN A 160 -4.67 5.97 7.08
C ASN A 160 -4.42 7.16 8.01
N SER A 161 -3.84 8.23 7.46
CA SER A 161 -3.51 9.48 8.16
C SER A 161 -4.37 10.63 7.70
#